data_AF-A0A8E0QR89-F1
#
_entry.id   AF-A0A8E0QR89-F1
#
_cell.length_a   1.000
_cell.length_b   1.000
_cell.length_c   1.000
_cell.angle_alpha   90.00
_cell.angle_beta   90.00
_cell.angle_gamma   90.00
#
_symmetry.space_group_name_H-M   'P 1'
#
loop_
_entity.id
_entity.type
_entity.pdbx_description
1 polymer ?
#
loop_
_entity_poly.entity_id
_entity_poly.type
_entity_poly.pdbx_seq_one_letter_code
_entity_poly.pdbx_strand_id
1 'polypeptide(L)' 'MADTEDTGAGSVSEPLDLVRLSLDEIVFVKLRGDRELKGRLHAYDSHCNLVLGDVEETIYVVEEDENEEETIRV' A
#
# COMPACT_ATOMS: atom_id res chain seq x y z
N MET A 1 -20.33 29.45 1.94
CA MET A 1 -20.86 28.19 1.38
C MET A 1 -19.83 27.75 0.36
N ALA A 2 -19.17 26.62 0.57
CA ALA A 2 -18.22 26.09 -0.39
C ALA A 2 -19.03 25.27 -1.40
N ASP A 3 -19.14 25.80 -2.60
CA ASP A 3 -19.82 25.18 -3.73
C ASP A 3 -19.22 23.80 -4.01
N THR A 4 -20.08 22.80 -3.93
CA THR A 4 -19.99 21.53 -4.63
C THR A 4 -19.98 21.77 -6.13
N GLU A 5 -18.85 21.55 -6.79
CA GLU A 5 -18.79 21.35 -8.24
C GLU A 5 -18.35 19.91 -8.53
N ASP A 6 -19.35 19.06 -8.77
CA ASP A 6 -19.23 17.85 -9.57
C ASP A 6 -19.35 18.27 -11.04
N THR A 7 -18.28 18.19 -11.83
CA THR A 7 -18.38 17.81 -13.26
C THR A 7 -17.01 17.64 -13.91
N GLY A 8 -16.77 16.46 -14.49
CA GLY A 8 -15.89 16.36 -15.66
C GLY A 8 -14.79 15.30 -15.56
N ALA A 9 -15.01 14.18 -16.25
CA ALA A 9 -13.94 13.32 -16.72
C ALA A 9 -12.83 14.14 -17.40
N GLY A 10 -11.66 14.26 -16.78
CA GLY A 10 -10.55 14.98 -17.39
C GLY A 10 -9.45 15.37 -16.41
N SER A 11 -8.33 14.65 -16.51
CA SER A 11 -7.06 14.85 -15.79
C SER A 11 -7.02 14.38 -14.34
N VAL A 12 -6.34 13.26 -14.15
CA VAL A 12 -5.68 12.89 -12.90
C VAL A 12 -4.73 14.03 -12.56
N SER A 13 -5.17 14.96 -11.70
CA SER A 13 -4.40 16.16 -11.40
C SER A 13 -3.42 15.92 -10.26
N GLU A 14 -3.75 14.98 -9.36
CA GLU A 14 -2.90 14.61 -8.24
C GLU A 14 -2.72 13.08 -8.13
N PRO A 15 -1.58 12.59 -7.61
CA PRO A 15 -1.33 11.15 -7.44
C PRO A 15 -2.42 10.42 -6.63
N LEU A 16 -3.06 11.11 -5.68
CA LEU A 16 -4.14 10.56 -4.85
C LEU A 16 -5.48 10.43 -5.59
N ASP A 17 -5.67 11.11 -6.72
CA ASP A 17 -6.87 10.94 -7.54
C ASP A 17 -6.91 9.57 -8.21
N LEU A 18 -5.75 8.99 -8.53
CA LEU A 18 -5.66 7.62 -9.04
C LEU A 18 -6.17 6.60 -8.03
N VAL A 19 -5.93 6.84 -6.74
CA VAL A 19 -6.36 5.95 -5.67
C VAL A 19 -7.88 5.87 -5.56
N ARG A 20 -8.60 6.95 -5.95
CA ARG A 20 -10.08 6.94 -6.04
C ARG A 20 -10.58 5.87 -6.99
N LEU A 21 -9.86 5.65 -8.09
CA LEU A 21 -10.21 4.66 -9.11
C LEU A 21 -10.04 3.22 -8.61
N SER A 22 -9.38 3.02 -7.46
CA SER A 22 -9.13 1.72 -6.83
C SER A 22 -10.02 1.45 -5.61
N LEU A 23 -11.04 2.30 -5.34
CA LEU A 23 -12.02 2.01 -4.31
C LEU A 23 -12.81 0.74 -4.66
N ASP A 24 -13.07 -0.09 -3.64
CA ASP A 24 -13.72 -1.41 -3.74
C ASP A 24 -12.93 -2.47 -4.56
N GLU A 25 -11.68 -2.18 -4.91
CA GLU A 25 -10.76 -3.13 -5.55
C GLU A 25 -9.74 -3.71 -4.56
N ILE A 26 -9.12 -4.83 -4.93
CA ILE A 26 -8.00 -5.41 -4.16
C ILE A 26 -6.72 -4.64 -4.47
N VAL A 27 -6.14 -4.03 -3.44
CA VAL A 27 -4.89 -3.28 -3.52
C VAL A 27 -3.75 -4.00 -2.80
N PHE A 28 -2.53 -3.71 -3.22
CA PHE A 28 -1.31 -4.14 -2.56
C PHE A 28 -0.58 -2.91 -2.01
N VAL A 29 -0.27 -2.91 -0.72
CA VAL A 29 0.31 -1.77 -0.01
C VAL A 29 1.59 -2.21 0.69
N LYS A 30 2.73 -1.73 0.22
CA LYS A 30 4.02 -1.91 0.91
C LYS A 30 4.17 -0.83 1.98
N LEU A 31 4.26 -1.26 3.23
CA LEU A 31 4.48 -0.41 4.38
C LEU A 31 5.99 -0.32 4.69
N ARG A 32 6.35 0.67 5.52
CA ARG A 32 7.69 0.74 6.11
C ARG A 32 7.87 -0.40 7.13
N GLY A 33 9.13 -0.81 7.32
CA GLY A 33 9.49 -1.90 8.23
C GLY A 33 9.16 -3.28 7.66
N ASP A 34 9.38 -3.45 6.35
CA ASP A 34 9.27 -4.70 5.62
C ASP A 34 7.94 -5.44 5.87
N ARG A 35 6.85 -4.68 5.71
CA ARG A 35 5.47 -5.16 5.87
C ARG A 35 4.69 -4.89 4.60
N GLU A 36 3.81 -5.81 4.26
CA GLU A 36 2.96 -5.71 3.08
C GLU A 36 1.52 -6.08 3.46
N LEU A 37 0.56 -5.30 2.98
CA LEU A 37 -0.87 -5.56 3.13
C LEU A 37 -1.49 -5.83 1.76
N LYS A 38 -2.35 -6.83 1.68
CA LYS A 38 -3.19 -7.11 0.51
C LYS A 38 -4.64 -7.19 0.97
N GLY A 39 -5.51 -6.35 0.43
CA GLY A 39 -6.91 -6.31 0.85
C GLY A 39 -7.76 -5.38 0.01
N ARG A 40 -9.06 -5.33 0.28
CA ARG A 40 -10.04 -4.49 -0.42
C ARG A 40 -10.00 -3.05 0.11
N LEU A 41 -9.81 -2.06 -0.75
CA LEU A 41 -9.77 -0.65 -0.35
C LEU A 41 -11.17 -0.07 -0.14
N HIS A 42 -11.54 0.23 1.10
CA HIS A 42 -12.85 0.83 1.42
C HIS A 42 -12.82 2.35 1.49
N ALA A 43 -11.76 2.93 2.05
CA ALA A 43 -11.61 4.38 2.17
C ALA A 43 -10.13 4.77 2.26
N TYR A 44 -9.86 6.02 1.91
CA TYR A 44 -8.55 6.65 2.08
C TYR A 44 -8.71 8.16 2.31
N ASP A 45 -7.65 8.82 2.80
CA ASP A 45 -7.60 10.27 2.95
C ASP A 45 -6.31 10.89 2.38
N SER A 46 -6.18 12.22 2.52
CA SER A 46 -5.01 12.97 2.07
C SER A 46 -3.73 12.70 2.87
N HIS A 47 -3.83 12.06 4.03
CA HIS A 47 -2.69 11.66 4.85
C HIS A 47 -2.19 10.25 4.53
N CYS A 48 -2.76 9.60 3.51
CA CYS A 48 -2.52 8.20 3.16
C CYS A 48 -2.96 7.23 4.25
N ASN A 49 -3.91 7.62 5.12
CA ASN A 49 -4.59 6.64 5.95
C ASN A 49 -5.48 5.78 5.05
N LEU A 50 -5.50 4.46 5.28
CA LEU A 50 -6.26 3.50 4.49
C LEU A 50 -7.19 2.70 5.40
N VAL A 51 -8.42 2.49 4.96
CA VAL A 51 -9.35 1.52 5.52
C VAL A 51 -9.44 0.36 4.55
N LEU A 52 -8.92 -0.79 4.96
CA LEU A 52 -8.92 -2.01 4.15
C LEU A 52 -9.82 -3.08 4.78
N GLY A 53 -10.56 -3.81 3.95
CA GLY A 53 -11.32 -5.02 4.31
C GLY A 53 -10.63 -6.29 3.82
N ASP A 54 -10.94 -7.43 4.46
CA ASP A 54 -10.45 -8.77 4.08
C ASP A 54 -8.93 -8.82 3.84
N VAL A 55 -8.17 -8.29 4.80
CA VAL A 55 -6.73 -8.04 4.67
C VAL A 55 -5.90 -9.27 5.02
N GLU A 56 -4.91 -9.56 4.18
CA GLU A 56 -3.77 -10.43 4.46
C GLU A 56 -2.52 -9.57 4.69
N GLU A 57 -1.77 -9.86 5.77
CA GLU A 57 -0.54 -9.16 6.12
C GLU A 57 0.68 -10.11 6.01
N THR A 58 1.74 -9.61 5.38
CA THR A 58 3.04 -10.28 5.30
C THR A 58 4.10 -9.43 6.01
N ILE A 59 4.86 -10.03 6.93
CA ILE A 59 5.98 -9.41 7.63
C ILE A 59 7.26 -10.15 7.21
N TYR A 60 8.22 -9.42 6.65
CA TYR A 60 9.54 -10.00 6.34
C TYR A 60 10.45 -9.83 7.54
N VAL A 61 11.04 -10.95 7.98
CA VAL A 61 12.08 -10.97 9.00
C VAL A 61 13.39 -11.24 8.28
N VAL A 62 14.34 -10.31 8.37
CA VAL A 62 15.71 -10.57 7.95
C VAL A 62 16.36 -11.36 9.08
N GLU A 63 16.49 -12.67 8.89
CA GLU A 63 17.36 -13.48 9.73
C GLU A 63 18.79 -13.11 9.33
N GLU A 64 19.51 -12.39 10.21
CA GLU A 64 20.96 -12.34 10.13
C GLU A 64 21.45 -13.74 10.50
N ASP A 65 21.65 -14.59 9.50
CA ASP A 65 22.33 -15.86 9.67
C ASP A 65 23.74 -15.57 10.21
N GLU A 66 23.93 -15.61 11.53
CA GLU A 66 25.24 -15.62 12.19
C GLU A 66 26.04 -16.92 11.88
N ASN A 67 25.62 -17.72 10.89
CA ASN A 67 26.13 -19.06 10.60
C ASN A 67 26.61 -19.28 9.15
N GLU A 68 26.99 -18.23 8.41
CA GLU A 68 27.85 -18.41 7.24
C GLU A 68 29.28 -18.74 7.71
N GLU A 69 29.49 -19.95 8.24
CA GLU A 69 30.82 -20.54 8.40
C GLU A 69 31.50 -20.53 7.02
N GLU A 70 32.48 -19.65 6.85
CA GLU A 70 33.44 -19.66 5.75
C GLU A 70 34.05 -21.08 5.62
N THR A 71 33.47 -21.90 4.75
CA THR A 71 34.10 -23.15 4.32
C THR A 71 34.59 -23.00 2.89
N ILE A 72 35.61 -22.16 2.71
CA ILE A 72 36.54 -22.32 1.59
C ILE A 72 37.37 -23.58 1.89
N ARG A 73 36.94 -24.72 1.35
CA ARG A 73 37.78 -25.92 1.28
C ARG A 73 38.61 -25.88 0.00
N VAL A 74 39.91 -25.69 0.22
CA VAL A 74 41.12 -26.01 -0.59
C VAL A 74 41.04 -25.84 -2.10
#